data_AF-A0A8T5ECI2-F1
#
_entry.id   AF-A0A8T5ECI2-F1
#
_cell.length_a   1.000
_cell.length_b   1.000
_cell.length_c   1.000
_cell.angle_alpha   90.00
_cell.angle_beta   90.00
_cell.angle_gamma   90.00
#
_symmetry.space_group_name_H-M   'P 1'
#
loop_
_entity.id
_entity.type
_entity.pdbx_description
1 polymer ?
#
loop_
_entity_poly.entity_id
_entity_poly.type
_entity_poly.pdbx_seq_one_letter_code
_entity_poly.pdbx_strand_id
1 'polypeptide(L)'
;TIRQKEQWITIGDNDGPAHIHINSKIIKSAEFIQEEKPDRISFSVRFFDENKDRVIAAFFTKMYDASKHLIPMRKELYDSLNQKYSSKINF
;
A
#
# COMPACT_ATOMS: atom_id res chain seq x y z
N THR A 1 -16.40 2.41 -0.41
CA THR A 1 -16.71 1.01 -0.76
C THR A 1 -15.57 0.36 -1.53
N ILE A 2 -15.36 -0.96 -1.43
CA ILE A 2 -14.48 -1.73 -2.35
C ILE A 2 -15.36 -2.70 -3.14
N ARG A 3 -15.27 -2.68 -4.47
CA ARG A 3 -16.03 -3.58 -5.37
C ARG A 3 -15.08 -4.21 -6.38
N GLN A 4 -15.34 -5.46 -6.78
CA GLN A 4 -14.60 -6.10 -7.86
C GLN A 4 -15.58 -6.63 -8.92
N LYS A 5 -15.31 -6.32 -10.19
CA LYS A 5 -16.00 -6.89 -11.35
C LYS A 5 -14.95 -7.30 -12.38
N GLU A 6 -14.89 -8.61 -12.67
CA GLU A 6 -13.85 -9.20 -13.52
C GLU A 6 -12.44 -8.81 -13.04
N GLN A 7 -11.66 -8.14 -13.89
CA GLN A 7 -10.31 -7.66 -13.60
C GLN A 7 -10.30 -6.28 -12.91
N TRP A 8 -11.43 -5.61 -12.74
CA TRP A 8 -11.46 -4.25 -12.21
C TRP A 8 -11.81 -4.25 -10.73
N ILE A 9 -10.89 -3.71 -9.91
CA ILE A 9 -11.13 -3.38 -8.51
C ILE A 9 -11.43 -1.89 -8.43
N THR A 10 -12.56 -1.54 -7.83
CA THR A 10 -12.98 -0.15 -7.60
C THR A 10 -12.90 0.17 -6.12
N ILE A 11 -12.17 1.23 -5.77
CA ILE A 11 -12.05 1.75 -4.40
C ILE A 11 -12.69 3.13 -4.37
N GLY A 12 -13.70 3.32 -3.52
CA GLY A 12 -14.49 4.55 -3.44
C GLY A 12 -15.90 4.38 -4.02
N ASP A 13 -16.70 5.42 -3.88
CA ASP A 13 -18.04 5.49 -4.45
C ASP A 13 -18.00 6.24 -5.78
N ASN A 14 -18.78 5.79 -6.77
CA ASN A 14 -18.71 6.33 -8.14
C ASN A 14 -19.06 7.83 -8.16
N ASP A 15 -20.03 8.23 -7.35
CA ASP A 15 -20.49 9.62 -7.20
C ASP A 15 -19.77 10.35 -6.04
N GLY A 16 -18.76 9.71 -5.44
CA GLY A 16 -17.93 10.31 -4.40
C GLY A 16 -16.92 11.30 -4.97
N PRO A 17 -16.29 12.14 -4.12
CA PRO A 17 -15.32 13.15 -4.56
C PRO A 17 -14.05 12.55 -5.19
N ALA A 18 -13.77 11.26 -4.94
CA ALA A 18 -12.72 10.51 -5.62
C ALA A 18 -13.00 9.00 -5.55
N HIS A 19 -12.66 8.28 -6.62
CA HIS A 19 -12.59 6.82 -6.66
C HIS A 19 -11.44 6.36 -7.56
N ILE A 20 -11.03 5.10 -7.42
CA ILE A 20 -9.91 4.50 -8.14
C ILE A 20 -10.39 3.20 -8.79
N HIS A 21 -10.09 3.02 -10.08
CA HIS A 21 -10.21 1.74 -10.77
C HIS A 21 -8.83 1.14 -11.00
N ILE A 22 -8.63 -0.10 -10.58
CA ILE A 22 -7.38 -0.83 -10.67
C ILE A 22 -7.62 -2.10 -11.50
N ASN A 23 -6.85 -2.29 -12.57
CA ASN A 23 -6.83 -3.56 -13.29
C ASN A 23 -5.97 -4.56 -12.51
N SER A 24 -6.56 -5.59 -11.92
CA SER A 24 -5.84 -6.58 -11.13
C SER A 24 -4.93 -7.47 -11.97
N LYS A 25 -5.19 -7.66 -13.27
CA LYS A 25 -4.39 -8.55 -14.13
C LYS A 25 -3.00 -8.01 -14.45
N ILE A 26 -2.82 -6.68 -14.39
CA ILE A 26 -1.51 -6.06 -14.64
C ILE A 26 -0.59 -6.15 -13.42
N ILE A 27 -1.13 -6.38 -12.22
CA ILE A 27 -0.33 -6.50 -11.00
C ILE A 27 0.28 -7.91 -10.94
N LYS A 28 1.61 -7.98 -10.90
CA LYS A 28 2.40 -9.23 -10.81
C LYS A 28 3.04 -9.44 -9.46
N SER A 29 3.29 -8.37 -8.72
CA SER A 29 3.76 -8.48 -7.35
C SER A 29 3.26 -7.35 -6.45
N ALA A 30 3.30 -7.60 -5.14
CA ALA A 30 3.15 -6.59 -4.11
C ALA A 30 4.32 -6.68 -3.12
N GLU A 31 4.84 -5.55 -2.68
CA GLU A 31 5.99 -5.50 -1.77
C GLU A 31 5.76 -4.49 -0.63
N PHE A 32 6.11 -4.91 0.58
CA PHE A 32 6.22 -4.05 1.75
C PHE A 32 7.56 -3.30 1.69
N ILE A 33 7.50 -1.97 1.63
CA ILE A 33 8.67 -1.11 1.44
C ILE A 33 8.80 -0.11 2.58
N GLN A 34 9.98 -0.10 3.19
CA GLN A 34 10.49 0.95 4.07
C GLN A 34 11.49 1.78 3.28
N GLU A 35 11.22 3.07 3.10
CA GLU A 35 12.04 3.98 2.32
C GLU A 35 12.55 5.12 3.21
N GLU A 36 13.86 5.24 3.35
CA GLU A 36 14.52 6.36 4.04
C GLU A 36 14.20 7.67 3.30
N LYS A 37 13.67 8.67 4.01
CA LYS A 37 13.48 10.05 3.56
C LYS A 37 14.25 10.97 4.50
N PRO A 38 14.57 12.21 4.10
CA PRO A 38 15.40 13.12 4.90
C PRO A 38 14.97 13.27 6.37
N ASP A 39 13.65 13.25 6.63
CA ASP A 39 13.10 13.49 7.97
C ASP A 39 12.47 12.24 8.63
N ARG A 40 12.38 11.11 7.93
CA ARG A 40 11.61 9.93 8.39
C ARG A 40 11.80 8.70 7.51
N ILE A 41 11.34 7.55 7.97
CA ILE A 41 11.13 6.36 7.16
C ILE A 41 9.67 6.35 6.66
N SER A 42 9.48 6.19 5.36
CA SER A 42 8.16 6.00 4.75
C SER A 42 7.83 4.52 4.66
N PHE A 43 6.63 4.15 5.11
CA PHE A 43 6.12 2.77 5.10
C PHE A 43 5.01 2.63 4.06
N SER A 44 5.12 1.64 3.18
CA SER A 44 4.13 1.44 2.10
C SER A 44 4.00 -0.02 1.67
N VAL A 45 2.86 -0.36 1.07
CA VAL A 45 2.74 -1.52 0.18
C VAL A 45 2.67 -0.99 -1.24
N ARG A 46 3.52 -1.50 -2.13
CA ARG A 46 3.55 -1.09 -3.55
C ARG A 46 3.25 -2.30 -4.42
N PHE A 47 2.48 -2.06 -5.48
CA PHE A 47 2.06 -3.07 -6.43
C PHE A 47 2.73 -2.79 -7.77
N PHE A 48 3.28 -3.82 -8.39
CA PHE A 48 4.12 -3.72 -9.57
C PHE A 48 3.58 -4.57 -10.71
N ASP A 49 3.84 -4.13 -11.94
CA ASP A 49 3.57 -4.91 -13.14
C ASP A 49 4.71 -5.87 -13.52
N GLU A 50 4.61 -6.48 -14.70
CA GLU A 50 5.60 -7.42 -15.23
C GLU A 50 6.97 -6.79 -15.48
N ASN A 51 7.01 -5.48 -15.75
CA ASN A 51 8.25 -4.73 -15.96
C ASN A 51 8.83 -4.20 -14.64
N LYS A 52 8.19 -4.52 -13.52
CA LYS A 52 8.47 -3.98 -12.17
C LYS A 52 8.18 -2.48 -12.08
N ASP A 53 7.35 -1.94 -12.97
CA ASP A 53 6.88 -0.57 -12.86
C ASP A 53 5.76 -0.50 -11.82
N ARG A 54 5.78 0.57 -11.02
CA ARG A 54 4.81 0.73 -9.93
C ARG A 54 3.45 1.16 -10.46
N VAL A 55 2.47 0.27 -10.34
CA VAL A 55 1.07 0.52 -10.72
C VAL A 55 0.36 1.37 -9.68
N ILE A 56 0.43 0.98 -8.40
CA ILE A 56 -0.21 1.70 -7.29
C ILE A 56 0.59 1.50 -5.99
N ALA A 57 0.50 2.47 -5.07
CA ALA A 57 1.05 2.37 -3.73
C ALA A 57 0.04 2.80 -2.67
N ALA A 58 -0.01 2.05 -1.58
CA ALA A 58 -0.72 2.40 -0.37
C ALA A 58 0.30 2.76 0.72
N PHE A 59 0.15 3.95 1.31
CA PHE A 59 1.07 4.44 2.33
C PHE A 59 0.45 4.34 3.72
N PHE A 60 1.23 3.87 4.68
CA PHE A 60 0.86 3.95 6.09
C PHE A 60 1.08 5.39 6.55
N THR A 61 -0.01 6.08 6.89
CA THR A 61 0.02 7.47 7.34
C THR A 61 -0.09 7.58 8.85
N LYS A 62 0.25 8.76 9.41
CA LYS A 62 0.26 8.99 10.87
C LYS A 62 1.11 7.93 11.60
N MET A 63 2.29 7.67 11.06
CA MET A 63 3.30 6.77 11.66
C MET A 63 4.07 7.45 12.77
N TYR A 64 4.06 8.78 12.81
CA TYR A 64 4.87 9.61 13.71
C TYR A 64 3.96 10.49 14.57
N ASP A 65 4.41 10.75 15.81
CA ASP A 65 3.77 11.70 16.71
C ASP A 65 4.10 13.16 16.35
N ALA A 66 3.61 14.11 17.16
CA ALA A 66 3.86 15.54 16.95
C ALA A 66 5.34 15.93 17.07
N SER A 67 6.14 15.15 17.80
CA SER A 67 7.57 15.34 18.00
C SER A 67 8.43 14.60 16.96
N LYS A 68 7.79 14.02 15.93
CA LYS A 68 8.42 13.21 14.86
C LYS A 68 9.03 11.89 15.35
N HIS A 69 8.60 11.34 16.48
CA HIS A 69 8.99 9.99 16.88
C HIS A 69 8.06 8.94 16.28
N LEU A 70 8.62 7.80 15.86
CA LEU A 70 7.85 6.68 15.30
C LEU A 70 6.95 6.10 16.39
N ILE A 71 5.65 6.01 16.13
CA ILE A 71 4.65 5.46 17.05
C ILE A 71 4.77 3.92 17.03
N PRO A 72 5.16 3.26 18.15
CA PRO A 72 5.45 1.82 18.15
C PRO A 72 4.26 0.96 17.69
N MET A 73 3.06 1.27 18.16
CA MET A 73 1.83 0.56 17.77
C MET A 73 1.56 0.62 16.25
N ARG A 74 1.94 1.72 15.57
CA ARG A 74 1.75 1.85 14.12
C ARG A 74 2.78 1.01 13.36
N LYS A 75 4.02 0.93 13.87
CA LYS A 75 5.07 0.06 13.34
C LYS A 75 4.71 -1.42 13.53
N GLU A 76 4.19 -1.79 14.69
CA GLU A 76 3.74 -3.15 14.97
C GLU A 76 2.62 -3.60 14.02
N LEU A 77 1.66 -2.72 13.70
CA LEU A 77 0.63 -3.00 12.70
C LEU A 77 1.23 -3.24 11.31
N TYR A 78 2.19 -2.43 10.89
CA TYR A 78 2.92 -2.64 9.64
C TYR A 78 3.64 -3.99 9.65
N ASP A 79 4.37 -4.30 10.72
CA ASP A 79 5.14 -5.54 10.85
C ASP A 79 4.26 -6.77 10.87
N SER A 80 3.12 -6.70 11.56
CA SER A 80 2.14 -7.79 11.62
C SER A 80 1.56 -8.10 10.23
N LEU A 81 1.26 -7.07 9.43
CA LEU A 81 0.79 -7.26 8.05
C LEU A 81 1.90 -7.81 7.16
N ASN A 82 3.11 -7.26 7.29
CA ASN A 82 4.29 -7.72 6.56
C ASN A 82 4.59 -9.20 6.85
N GLN A 83 4.50 -9.61 8.12
CA GLN A 83 4.69 -11.00 8.53
C GLN A 83 3.56 -11.90 8.02
N LYS A 84 2.30 -11.45 8.11
CA LYS A 84 1.13 -12.24 7.70
C LYS A 84 1.13 -12.54 6.20
N TYR A 85 1.52 -11.57 5.38
CA TYR A 85 1.44 -11.68 3.92
C TYR A 85 2.78 -11.95 3.25
N SER A 86 3.88 -12.04 4.00
CA SER A 86 5.26 -11.98 3.52
C SER A 86 5.62 -10.62 2.94
N SER A 87 6.92 -10.29 2.99
CA SER A 87 7.44 -8.99 2.52
C SER A 87 7.30 -8.77 1.02
N LYS A 88 7.23 -9.85 0.25
CA LYS A 88 6.95 -9.85 -1.17
C LYS A 88 5.96 -10.96 -1.51
N ILE A 89 4.96 -10.59 -2.32
CA ILE A 89 3.93 -11.47 -2.85
C ILE A 89 4.06 -11.45 -4.36
N ASN A 90 4.09 -12.62 -5.00
CA ASN A 90 3.99 -12.76 -6.45
C ASN A 90 2.64 -13.39 -6.77
N PHE A 91 1.96 -12.91 -7.81
CA PHE A 91 0.62 -13.35 -8.22
C PHE A 91 0.63 -14.17 -9.52
#